data_AF-A0A3N5Z6F1-F1
#
_entry.id   AF-A0A3N5Z6F1-F1
#
_cell.length_a   1.000
_cell.length_b   1.000
_cell.length_c   1.000
_cell.angle_alpha   90.00
_cell.angle_beta   90.00
_cell.angle_gamma   90.00
#
_symmetry.space_group_name_H-M   'P 1'
#
loop_
_entity.id
_entity.type
_entity.pdbx_description
1 polymer ?
#
loop_
_entity_poly.entity_id
_entity_poly.type
_entity_poly.pdbx_seq_one_letter_code
_entity_poly.pdbx_strand_id
1 'polypeptide(L)'
;MPVGANTDEVLRGQSRSPRFARSGQMVACLRQELLYSEKRARDILFAAIAQLIGSTPDGSLMVARLTREAATRAREEAERAGYEFANWDNAAKAVVKALLSSESLLDPAGQPIRFDVSAHASLVGSLREDYQDRAEAFLLEFLLRRLGDVTVRDHTALAHALFRQFDRSVPMDDLEDRVVILLARIADRIALNGDTYSVRAR
;
A
#
# COMPACT_ATOMS: atom_id res chain seq x y z
N MET A 1 4.32 50.90 -31.08
CA MET A 1 4.50 50.94 -29.61
C MET A 1 3.26 51.60 -29.02
N PRO A 2 2.61 51.10 -27.95
CA PRO A 2 2.87 49.85 -27.22
C PRO A 2 1.61 49.04 -26.76
N VAL A 3 1.85 47.82 -26.22
CA VAL A 3 1.10 46.97 -25.24
C VAL A 3 -0.37 46.57 -25.54
N GLY A 4 -0.85 45.32 -25.49
CA GLY A 4 -0.43 44.09 -24.80
C GLY A 4 -1.40 43.74 -23.65
N ALA A 5 -2.05 42.57 -23.70
CA ALA A 5 -2.60 41.74 -22.59
C ALA A 5 -3.71 40.82 -23.14
N ASN A 6 -3.41 39.56 -23.46
CA ASN A 6 -3.42 38.37 -22.58
C ASN A 6 -4.79 37.69 -22.50
N THR A 7 -5.02 36.81 -23.47
CA THR A 7 -6.14 35.85 -23.55
C THR A 7 -5.85 34.58 -22.74
N ASP A 8 -5.22 34.70 -21.56
CA ASP A 8 -4.64 33.57 -20.82
C ASP A 8 -5.31 33.28 -19.46
N GLU A 9 -6.51 33.82 -19.23
CA GLU A 9 -7.22 33.73 -17.94
C GLU A 9 -8.36 32.69 -17.89
N VAL A 10 -8.50 31.81 -18.90
CA VAL A 10 -9.61 30.83 -18.94
C VAL A 10 -9.22 29.41 -18.47
N LEU A 11 -7.97 29.17 -18.06
CA LEU A 11 -7.50 27.80 -17.71
C LEU A 11 -6.97 27.59 -16.29
N ARG A 12 -7.19 28.52 -15.36
CA ARG A 12 -6.77 28.34 -13.95
C ARG A 12 -7.94 28.40 -12.99
N GLY A 13 -8.59 27.26 -12.76
CA GLY A 13 -9.62 27.20 -11.74
C GLY A 13 -10.51 25.96 -11.73
N GLN A 14 -10.01 24.78 -12.10
CA GLN A 14 -10.69 23.55 -11.69
C GLN A 14 -10.35 23.29 -10.22
N SER A 15 -11.12 23.90 -9.34
CA SER A 15 -11.14 23.66 -7.91
C SER A 15 -11.27 22.15 -7.65
N ARG A 16 -10.18 21.50 -7.26
CA ARG A 16 -10.22 20.13 -6.73
C ARG A 16 -11.15 20.13 -5.53
N SER A 17 -12.27 19.42 -5.63
CA SER A 17 -13.25 19.30 -4.55
C SER A 17 -12.56 18.93 -3.22
N PRO A 18 -12.93 19.55 -2.09
CA PRO A 18 -12.29 19.34 -0.79
C PRO A 18 -12.27 17.87 -0.33
N ARG A 19 -13.19 17.04 -0.83
CA ARG A 19 -13.26 15.59 -0.56
C ARG A 19 -12.01 14.81 -1.01
N PHE A 20 -11.31 15.25 -2.06
CA PHE A 20 -10.08 14.58 -2.53
C PHE A 20 -8.81 15.10 -1.86
N ALA A 21 -8.88 16.21 -1.12
CA ALA A 21 -7.73 16.78 -0.43
C ALA A 21 -7.20 15.79 0.63
N ARG A 22 -8.10 15.16 1.38
CA ARG A 22 -7.75 14.23 2.46
C ARG A 22 -7.13 12.92 1.96
N SER A 23 -7.73 12.29 0.95
CA SER A 23 -7.12 11.11 0.31
C SER A 23 -5.76 11.45 -0.32
N GLY A 24 -5.62 12.66 -0.89
CA GLY A 24 -4.35 13.14 -1.43
C GLY A 24 -3.26 13.28 -0.36
N GLN A 25 -3.61 13.80 0.81
CA GLN A 25 -2.71 13.87 1.98
C GLN A 25 -2.26 12.49 2.45
N MET A 26 -3.19 11.53 2.55
CA MET A 26 -2.87 10.14 2.94
C MET A 26 -1.94 9.47 1.92
N VAL A 27 -2.22 9.63 0.62
CA VAL A 27 -1.34 9.12 -0.45
C VAL A 27 0.04 9.78 -0.38
N ALA A 28 0.12 11.09 -0.14
CA ALA A 28 1.39 11.79 0.02
C ALA A 28 2.18 11.26 1.22
N CYS A 29 1.50 11.02 2.35
CA CYS A 29 2.08 10.41 3.55
C CYS A 29 2.70 9.04 3.25
N LEU A 30 1.98 8.16 2.54
CA LEU A 30 2.51 6.84 2.15
C LEU A 30 3.69 6.95 1.17
N ARG A 31 3.66 7.92 0.25
CA ARG A 31 4.74 8.12 -0.74
C ARG A 31 6.02 8.62 -0.09
N GLN A 32 5.94 9.57 0.83
CA GLN A 32 7.10 10.09 1.58
C GLN A 32 7.86 8.98 2.29
N GLU A 33 7.12 7.94 2.69
CA GLU A 33 7.64 6.83 3.49
C GLU A 33 7.87 5.58 2.65
N LEU A 34 7.81 5.70 1.31
CA LEU A 34 8.04 4.62 0.34
C LEU A 34 7.15 3.39 0.58
N LEU A 35 5.90 3.62 1.01
CA LEU A 35 4.88 2.60 1.28
C LEU A 35 3.71 2.62 0.28
N TYR A 36 3.65 3.63 -0.59
CA TYR A 36 2.56 3.75 -1.55
C TYR A 36 2.72 2.81 -2.76
N SER A 37 1.65 2.08 -3.05
CA SER A 37 1.42 1.38 -4.31
C SER A 37 -0.08 1.39 -4.64
N GLU A 38 -0.43 1.44 -5.92
CA GLU A 38 -1.83 1.29 -6.35
C GLU A 38 -2.34 -0.11 -6.03
N LYS A 39 -3.63 -0.24 -5.69
CA LYS A 39 -4.22 -1.53 -5.25
C LYS A 39 -3.99 -2.66 -6.26
N ARG A 40 -4.32 -2.42 -7.53
CA ARG A 40 -4.17 -3.43 -8.59
C ARG A 40 -2.72 -3.88 -8.78
N ALA A 41 -1.78 -2.94 -8.82
CA ALA A 41 -0.36 -3.26 -8.89
C ALA A 41 0.11 -4.04 -7.65
N ARG A 42 -0.37 -3.66 -6.47
CA ARG A 42 -0.07 -4.36 -5.21
C ARG A 42 -0.59 -5.79 -5.20
N ASP A 43 -1.79 -6.05 -5.72
CA ASP A 43 -2.36 -7.40 -5.79
C ASP A 43 -1.57 -8.32 -6.72
N ILE A 44 -1.19 -7.79 -7.89
CA ILE A 44 -0.32 -8.52 -8.84
C ILE A 44 1.02 -8.84 -8.18
N LEU A 45 1.60 -7.89 -7.43
CA LEU A 45 2.84 -8.11 -6.69
C LEU A 45 2.66 -9.15 -5.56
N PHE A 46 1.56 -9.12 -4.82
CA PHE A 46 1.26 -10.12 -3.80
C PHE A 46 1.17 -11.53 -4.40
N ALA A 47 0.54 -11.68 -5.56
CA ALA A 47 0.46 -12.94 -6.28
C ALA A 47 1.83 -13.40 -6.78
N ALA A 48 2.61 -12.49 -7.39
CA ALA A 48 3.95 -12.79 -7.90
C ALA A 48 4.90 -13.22 -6.77
N ILE A 49 4.89 -12.53 -5.63
CA ILE A 49 5.70 -12.86 -4.45
C ILE A 49 5.33 -14.26 -3.93
N ALA A 50 4.04 -14.55 -3.74
CA ALA A 50 3.59 -15.84 -3.25
C ALA A 50 4.01 -16.99 -4.20
N GLN A 51 3.88 -16.79 -5.51
CA GLN A 51 4.30 -17.77 -6.51
C GLN A 51 5.82 -18.01 -6.51
N LEU A 52 6.63 -16.95 -6.39
CA LEU A 52 8.10 -17.07 -6.34
C LEU A 52 8.58 -17.85 -5.12
N ILE A 53 8.00 -17.56 -3.95
CA ILE A 53 8.29 -18.28 -2.71
C ILE A 53 7.88 -19.74 -2.83
N GLY A 54 6.67 -20.02 -3.35
CA GLY A 54 6.19 -21.39 -3.55
C GLY A 54 7.00 -22.19 -4.58
N SER A 55 7.67 -21.51 -5.51
CA SER A 55 8.50 -22.14 -6.55
C SER A 55 9.98 -22.27 -6.16
N THR A 56 10.37 -21.78 -4.98
CA THR A 56 11.75 -21.83 -4.45
C THR A 56 11.77 -22.56 -3.11
N PRO A 57 11.47 -23.88 -3.09
CA PRO A 57 11.26 -24.63 -1.85
C PRO A 57 12.52 -24.82 -0.99
N ASP A 58 13.71 -24.57 -1.55
CA ASP A 58 14.98 -24.66 -0.82
C ASP A 58 15.26 -23.44 0.09
N GLY A 59 14.39 -22.43 0.08
CA GLY A 59 14.53 -21.23 0.91
C GLY A 59 15.74 -20.37 0.53
N SER A 60 16.31 -20.56 -0.65
CA SER A 60 17.51 -19.84 -1.11
C SER A 60 17.24 -18.40 -1.59
N LEU A 61 15.99 -17.95 -1.52
CA LEU A 61 15.56 -16.67 -2.06
C LEU A 61 15.77 -15.52 -1.05
N MET A 62 16.80 -14.71 -1.27
CA MET A 62 16.99 -13.47 -0.49
C MET A 62 15.87 -12.46 -0.75
N VAL A 63 15.48 -11.67 0.25
CA VAL A 63 14.48 -10.58 0.13
C VAL A 63 14.82 -9.61 -1.01
N ALA A 64 16.08 -9.21 -1.18
CA ALA A 64 16.48 -8.33 -2.28
C ALA A 64 16.25 -8.95 -3.66
N ARG A 65 16.47 -10.27 -3.78
CA ARG A 65 16.25 -11.02 -5.02
C ARG A 65 14.76 -11.19 -5.29
N LEU A 66 13.99 -11.59 -4.26
CA LEU A 66 12.53 -11.67 -4.30
C LEU A 66 11.92 -10.35 -4.80
N THR A 67 12.38 -9.21 -4.28
CA THR A 67 11.86 -7.88 -4.66
C THR A 67 12.02 -7.62 -6.16
N ARG A 68 13.21 -7.91 -6.72
CA ARG A 68 13.48 -7.70 -8.15
C ARG A 68 12.70 -8.66 -9.02
N GLU A 69 12.69 -9.95 -8.67
CA GLU A 69 11.99 -10.97 -9.44
C GLU A 69 10.47 -10.76 -9.41
N ALA A 70 9.92 -10.33 -8.26
CA ALA A 70 8.51 -9.96 -8.15
C ALA A 70 8.14 -8.79 -9.06
N ALA A 71 8.99 -7.75 -9.15
CA ALA A 71 8.77 -6.62 -10.06
C ALA A 71 8.76 -7.07 -11.52
N THR A 72 9.72 -7.91 -11.93
CA THR A 72 9.77 -8.47 -13.30
C THR A 72 8.54 -9.30 -13.60
N ARG A 73 8.19 -10.26 -12.74
CA ARG A 73 7.04 -11.15 -12.95
C ARG A 73 5.72 -10.40 -12.94
N ALA A 74 5.56 -9.41 -12.07
CA ALA A 74 4.37 -8.57 -12.03
C ALA A 74 4.20 -7.73 -13.31
N ARG A 75 5.30 -7.21 -13.87
CA ARG A 75 5.30 -6.51 -15.16
C ARG A 75 4.83 -7.44 -16.29
N GLU A 76 5.40 -8.63 -16.39
CA GLU A 76 5.04 -9.62 -17.41
C GLU A 76 3.57 -10.07 -17.30
N GLU A 77 3.06 -10.26 -16.08
CA GLU A 77 1.66 -10.60 -15.85
C GLU A 77 0.72 -9.44 -16.23
N ALA A 78 1.09 -8.22 -15.85
CA ALA A 78 0.32 -7.04 -16.18
C ALA A 78 0.25 -6.80 -17.70
N GLU A 79 1.37 -6.96 -18.41
CA GLU A 79 1.43 -6.88 -19.87
C GLU A 79 0.52 -7.92 -20.53
N ARG A 80 0.56 -9.18 -20.06
CA ARG A 80 -0.35 -10.24 -20.53
C ARG A 80 -1.82 -9.93 -20.28
N ALA A 81 -2.13 -9.22 -19.19
CA ALA A 81 -3.47 -8.80 -18.83
C ALA A 81 -3.89 -7.44 -19.42
N GLY A 82 -3.05 -6.80 -20.25
CA GLY A 82 -3.32 -5.46 -20.81
C GLY A 82 -3.40 -4.33 -19.78
N TYR A 83 -2.73 -4.50 -18.63
CA TYR A 83 -2.63 -3.48 -17.58
C TYR A 83 -1.32 -2.69 -17.70
N GLU A 84 -1.43 -1.44 -18.15
CA GLU A 84 -0.28 -0.54 -18.22
C GLU A 84 0.05 0.06 -16.85
N PHE A 85 1.24 -0.23 -16.34
CA PHE A 85 1.79 0.38 -15.13
C PHE A 85 3.31 0.47 -15.26
N ALA A 86 3.87 1.65 -14.99
CA ALA A 86 5.30 1.91 -15.23
C ALA A 86 6.20 1.61 -14.00
N ASN A 87 5.68 1.81 -12.78
CA ASN A 87 6.51 1.93 -11.58
C ASN A 87 6.67 0.63 -10.78
N TRP A 88 6.79 -0.52 -11.46
CA TRP A 88 6.85 -1.84 -10.82
C TRP A 88 7.95 -1.98 -9.77
N ASP A 89 9.14 -1.43 -10.01
CA ASP A 89 10.26 -1.52 -9.05
C ASP A 89 9.98 -0.79 -7.74
N ASN A 90 9.36 0.39 -7.81
CA ASN A 90 8.99 1.16 -6.62
C ASN A 90 7.79 0.52 -5.90
N ALA A 91 6.81 0.02 -6.65
CA ALA A 91 5.68 -0.70 -6.08
C ALA A 91 6.14 -1.99 -5.38
N ALA A 92 7.05 -2.76 -5.97
CA ALA A 92 7.61 -3.96 -5.36
C ALA A 92 8.33 -3.67 -4.05
N LYS A 93 9.16 -2.61 -4.01
CA LYS A 93 9.81 -2.16 -2.77
C LYS A 93 8.80 -1.76 -1.70
N ALA A 94 7.76 -1.00 -2.06
CA ALA A 94 6.71 -0.60 -1.14
C ALA A 94 5.94 -1.81 -0.57
N VAL A 95 5.59 -2.78 -1.43
CA VAL A 95 4.91 -4.01 -1.04
C VAL A 95 5.78 -4.86 -0.12
N VAL A 96 7.05 -5.08 -0.47
CA VAL A 96 7.99 -5.84 0.37
C VAL A 96 8.23 -5.14 1.70
N LYS A 97 8.36 -3.81 1.72
CA LYS A 97 8.46 -3.03 2.96
C LYS A 97 7.22 -3.22 3.83
N ALA A 98 6.02 -3.19 3.26
CA ALA A 98 4.78 -3.44 3.99
C ALA A 98 4.71 -4.89 4.52
N LEU A 99 5.17 -5.87 3.76
CA LEU A 99 5.21 -7.28 4.20
C LEU A 99 6.21 -7.50 5.35
N LEU A 100 7.40 -6.89 5.29
CA LEU A 100 8.37 -6.94 6.39
C LEU A 100 7.83 -6.23 7.64
N SER A 101 7.26 -5.04 7.46
CA SER A 101 6.75 -4.22 8.58
C SER A 101 5.50 -4.80 9.24
N SER A 102 4.75 -5.64 8.51
CA SER A 102 3.61 -6.39 9.02
C SER A 102 3.97 -7.79 9.52
N GLU A 103 5.26 -8.13 9.57
CA GLU A 103 5.77 -9.43 10.02
C GLU A 103 5.22 -10.61 9.20
N SER A 104 4.91 -10.35 7.92
CA SER A 104 4.27 -11.30 7.00
C SER A 104 5.27 -12.15 6.21
N LEU A 105 6.49 -11.63 6.00
CA LEU A 105 7.60 -12.39 5.40
C LEU A 105 8.35 -13.17 6.48
N LEU A 106 8.46 -14.48 6.29
CA LEU A 106 9.07 -15.39 7.25
C LEU A 106 10.38 -15.96 6.71
N ASP A 107 11.34 -16.17 7.59
CA ASP A 107 12.58 -16.86 7.30
C ASP A 107 12.37 -18.39 7.17
N PRO A 108 13.39 -19.18 6.78
CA PRO A 108 13.27 -20.64 6.70
C PRO A 108 12.92 -21.33 8.03
N ALA A 109 13.11 -20.68 9.17
CA ALA A 109 12.71 -21.17 10.49
C ALA A 109 11.27 -20.77 10.88
N GLY A 110 10.54 -20.11 9.99
CA GLY A 110 9.18 -19.64 10.21
C GLY A 110 9.08 -18.39 11.11
N GLN A 111 10.20 -17.72 11.38
CA GLN A 111 10.23 -16.48 12.17
C GLN A 111 10.06 -15.26 11.27
N PRO A 112 9.39 -14.19 11.74
CA PRO A 112 9.31 -12.96 10.98
C PRO A 112 10.68 -12.35 10.69
N ILE A 113 10.92 -12.03 9.42
CA ILE A 113 12.10 -11.24 9.01
C ILE A 113 11.88 -9.81 9.49
N ARG A 114 12.72 -9.36 10.43
CA ARG A 114 12.65 -8.00 10.96
C ARG A 114 13.05 -6.99 9.89
N PHE A 115 12.35 -5.85 9.85
CA PHE A 115 12.72 -4.75 8.98
C PHE A 115 13.88 -3.93 9.57
N ASP A 116 15.10 -4.43 9.38
CA ASP A 116 16.35 -3.76 9.73
C ASP A 116 17.33 -3.71 8.55
N VAL A 117 18.56 -3.27 8.79
CA VAL A 117 19.61 -3.14 7.75
C VAL A 117 19.98 -4.47 7.09
N SER A 118 19.72 -5.61 7.75
CA SER A 118 20.01 -6.96 7.25
C SER A 118 18.83 -7.62 6.55
N ALA A 119 17.62 -7.04 6.64
CA ALA A 119 16.39 -7.61 6.08
C ALA A 119 16.53 -7.99 4.61
N HIS A 120 17.20 -7.14 3.81
CA HIS A 120 17.38 -7.37 2.38
C HIS A 120 18.30 -8.56 2.04
N ALA A 121 19.19 -8.95 2.95
CA ALA A 121 20.06 -10.12 2.82
C ALA A 121 19.46 -11.38 3.45
N SER A 122 18.35 -11.26 4.18
CA SER A 122 17.68 -12.39 4.81
C SER A 122 17.07 -13.31 3.77
N LEU A 123 17.15 -14.61 4.03
CA LEU A 123 16.48 -15.65 3.24
C LEU A 123 14.99 -15.68 3.57
N VAL A 124 14.16 -15.88 2.54
CA VAL A 124 12.71 -16.01 2.67
C VAL A 124 12.35 -17.48 2.59
N GLY A 125 11.70 -17.97 3.64
CA GLY A 125 11.18 -19.34 3.69
C GLY A 125 9.71 -19.42 3.29
N SER A 126 8.88 -18.51 3.80
CA SER A 126 7.43 -18.56 3.58
C SER A 126 6.74 -17.20 3.81
N LEU A 127 5.43 -17.16 3.55
CA LEU A 127 4.53 -16.07 3.92
C LEU A 127 3.58 -16.53 5.02
N ARG A 128 3.16 -15.61 5.87
CA ARG A 128 1.95 -15.80 6.69
C ARG A 128 0.73 -16.05 5.79
N GLU A 129 -0.20 -16.88 6.22
CA GLU A 129 -1.42 -17.22 5.46
C GLU A 129 -2.26 -15.97 5.12
N ASP A 130 -2.33 -15.01 6.04
CA ASP A 130 -3.09 -13.76 5.95
C ASP A 130 -2.23 -12.54 5.54
N TYR A 131 -1.11 -12.77 4.82
CA TYR A 131 -0.11 -11.75 4.52
C TYR A 131 -0.67 -10.48 3.85
N GLN A 132 -1.69 -10.61 2.99
CA GLN A 132 -2.30 -9.46 2.31
C GLN A 132 -3.05 -8.58 3.32
N ASP A 133 -3.92 -9.19 4.13
CA ASP A 133 -4.67 -8.49 5.18
C ASP A 133 -3.71 -7.81 6.17
N ARG A 134 -2.62 -8.49 6.56
CA ARG A 134 -1.61 -7.93 7.46
C ARG A 134 -0.89 -6.73 6.87
N ALA A 135 -0.45 -6.82 5.61
CA ALA A 135 0.22 -5.73 4.94
C ALA A 135 -0.72 -4.52 4.76
N GLU A 136 -1.97 -4.73 4.38
CA GLU A 136 -2.94 -3.65 4.23
C GLU A 136 -3.36 -3.03 5.57
N ALA A 137 -3.55 -3.85 6.61
CA ALA A 137 -3.77 -3.40 7.97
C ALA A 137 -2.59 -2.55 8.48
N PHE A 138 -1.35 -2.93 8.14
CA PHE A 138 -0.18 -2.14 8.46
C PHE A 138 -0.20 -0.76 7.76
N LEU A 139 -0.56 -0.69 6.47
CA LEU A 139 -0.67 0.60 5.77
C LEU A 139 -1.73 1.52 6.40
N LEU A 140 -2.86 0.94 6.81
CA LEU A 140 -3.91 1.66 7.53
C LEU A 140 -3.39 2.16 8.88
N GLU A 141 -2.85 1.28 9.72
CA GLU A 141 -2.29 1.64 11.02
C GLU A 141 -1.18 2.71 10.90
N PHE A 142 -0.37 2.63 9.85
CA PHE A 142 0.65 3.62 9.54
C PHE A 142 0.05 5.00 9.32
N LEU A 143 -1.02 5.10 8.51
CA LEU A 143 -1.73 6.37 8.30
C LEU A 143 -2.32 6.92 9.59
N LEU A 144 -2.99 6.07 10.38
CA LEU A 144 -3.58 6.48 11.67
C LEU A 144 -2.50 7.02 12.62
N ARG A 145 -1.37 6.33 12.74
CA ARG A 145 -0.24 6.74 13.59
C ARG A 145 0.40 8.04 13.09
N ARG A 146 0.65 8.14 11.79
CA ARG A 146 1.48 9.21 11.21
C ARG A 146 0.73 10.53 11.08
N LEU A 147 -0.57 10.47 10.76
CA LEU A 147 -1.41 11.66 10.65
C LEU A 147 -1.98 12.08 12.02
N GLY A 148 -2.33 11.12 12.88
CA GLY A 148 -2.77 11.37 14.26
C GLY A 148 -4.14 12.06 14.40
N ASP A 149 -4.74 12.51 13.30
CA ASP A 149 -6.00 13.24 13.23
C ASP A 149 -7.06 12.52 12.37
N VAL A 150 -6.86 11.22 12.09
CA VAL A 150 -7.78 10.44 11.24
C VAL A 150 -9.03 10.07 12.01
N THR A 151 -10.20 10.34 11.42
CA THR A 151 -11.51 10.14 12.06
C THR A 151 -12.37 9.10 11.36
N VAL A 152 -13.49 8.71 11.98
CA VAL A 152 -14.53 7.86 11.34
C VAL A 152 -15.08 8.47 10.04
N ARG A 153 -15.03 9.79 9.89
CA ARG A 153 -15.49 10.50 8.69
C ARG A 153 -14.50 10.38 7.52
N ASP A 154 -13.28 9.90 7.78
CA ASP A 154 -12.23 9.73 6.79
C ASP A 154 -12.26 8.35 6.09
N HIS A 155 -13.26 7.49 6.35
CA HIS A 155 -13.32 6.13 5.77
C HIS A 155 -13.28 6.12 4.25
N THR A 156 -14.08 6.96 3.57
CA THR A 156 -13.98 7.12 2.10
C THR A 156 -12.58 7.55 1.66
N ALA A 157 -11.93 8.44 2.42
CA ALA A 157 -10.60 8.93 2.07
C ALA A 157 -9.53 7.84 2.26
N LEU A 158 -9.64 7.02 3.30
CA LEU A 158 -8.81 5.84 3.54
C LEU A 158 -9.02 4.78 2.45
N ALA A 159 -10.26 4.50 2.09
CA ALA A 159 -10.62 3.58 1.01
C ALA A 159 -9.99 4.04 -0.32
N HIS A 160 -10.09 5.33 -0.63
CA HIS A 160 -9.40 5.91 -1.78
C HIS A 160 -7.87 5.84 -1.69
N ALA A 161 -7.28 6.08 -0.52
CA ALA A 161 -5.82 6.09 -0.39
C ALA A 161 -5.21 4.69 -0.48
N LEU A 162 -5.91 3.68 0.06
CA LEU A 162 -5.41 2.31 0.18
C LEU A 162 -5.86 1.41 -0.96
N PHE A 163 -7.12 1.52 -1.39
CA PHE A 163 -7.75 0.55 -2.29
C PHE A 163 -8.17 1.10 -3.63
N ARG A 164 -7.90 2.37 -3.93
CA ARG A 164 -8.22 2.92 -5.24
C ARG A 164 -7.42 2.17 -6.30
N GLN A 165 -8.18 1.39 -7.05
CA GLN A 165 -7.87 0.89 -8.37
C GLN A 165 -8.71 1.71 -9.34
N PHE A 166 -8.19 2.09 -10.51
CA PHE A 166 -8.97 2.77 -11.55
C PHE A 166 -9.98 1.83 -12.23
N ASP A 167 -10.45 0.82 -11.49
CA ASP A 167 -11.49 -0.10 -11.89
C ASP A 167 -12.83 0.42 -11.35
N ARG A 168 -13.72 0.78 -12.27
CA ARG A 168 -15.05 1.31 -11.93
C ARG A 168 -16.04 0.22 -11.53
N SER A 169 -15.67 -1.05 -11.64
CA SER A 169 -16.55 -2.18 -11.32
C SER A 169 -16.67 -2.45 -9.83
N VAL A 170 -15.76 -1.93 -9.01
CA VAL A 170 -15.82 -2.09 -7.55
C VAL A 170 -16.49 -0.86 -6.92
N PRO A 171 -17.68 -1.02 -6.28
CA PRO A 171 -18.34 0.04 -5.54
C PRO A 171 -17.44 0.65 -4.46
N MET A 172 -17.62 1.94 -4.18
CA MET A 172 -16.87 2.59 -3.09
C MET A 172 -17.21 1.98 -1.73
N ASP A 173 -18.47 1.60 -1.53
CA ASP A 173 -18.96 1.01 -0.28
C ASP A 173 -18.18 -0.27 0.06
N ASP A 174 -17.89 -1.13 -0.92
CA ASP A 174 -17.06 -2.33 -0.73
C ASP A 174 -15.62 -1.99 -0.27
N LEU A 175 -15.07 -0.87 -0.75
CA LEU A 175 -13.75 -0.39 -0.34
C LEU A 175 -13.77 0.20 1.07
N GLU A 176 -14.86 0.85 1.46
CA GLU A 176 -15.07 1.34 2.82
C GLU A 176 -15.26 0.17 3.80
N ASP A 177 -16.04 -0.85 3.43
CA ASP A 177 -16.17 -2.09 4.19
C ASP A 177 -14.82 -2.77 4.41
N ARG A 178 -13.95 -2.78 3.39
CA ARG A 178 -12.58 -3.27 3.54
C ARG A 178 -11.78 -2.47 4.58
N VAL A 179 -11.94 -1.15 4.65
CA VAL A 179 -11.32 -0.32 5.71
C VAL A 179 -11.84 -0.75 7.09
N VAL A 180 -13.15 -0.93 7.24
CA VAL A 180 -13.77 -1.36 8.51
C VAL A 180 -13.26 -2.73 8.95
N ILE A 181 -13.15 -3.69 8.04
CA ILE A 181 -12.60 -5.04 8.32
C ILE A 181 -11.16 -4.94 8.81
N LEU A 182 -10.32 -4.09 8.19
CA LEU A 182 -8.94 -3.91 8.62
C LEU A 182 -8.83 -3.18 9.96
N LEU A 183 -9.68 -2.18 10.22
CA LEU A 183 -9.78 -1.51 11.52
C LEU A 183 -10.12 -2.51 12.63
N ALA A 184 -11.09 -3.39 12.39
CA ALA A 184 -11.45 -4.46 13.33
C ALA A 184 -10.26 -5.40 13.61
N ARG A 185 -9.46 -5.71 12.58
CA ARG A 185 -8.26 -6.56 12.72
C ARG A 185 -7.17 -5.94 13.59
N ILE A 186 -7.10 -4.62 13.68
CA ILE A 186 -6.09 -3.89 14.47
C ILE A 186 -6.68 -3.27 15.74
N ALA A 187 -7.89 -3.64 16.14
CA ALA A 187 -8.62 -3.07 17.27
C ALA A 187 -7.93 -3.25 18.63
N ASP A 188 -7.01 -4.22 18.74
CA ASP A 188 -6.15 -4.40 19.90
C ASP A 188 -5.06 -3.31 20.01
N ARG A 189 -4.67 -2.72 18.87
CA ARG A 189 -3.60 -1.72 18.72
C ARG A 189 -4.11 -0.29 18.51
N ILE A 190 -5.39 -0.11 18.20
CA ILE A 190 -6.01 1.20 18.03
C ILE A 190 -7.12 1.43 19.05
N ALA A 191 -7.39 2.70 19.35
CA ALA A 191 -8.51 3.12 20.17
C ALA A 191 -9.28 4.24 19.46
N LEU A 192 -10.60 4.25 19.61
CA LEU A 192 -11.46 5.31 19.14
C LEU A 192 -11.74 6.27 20.30
N ASN A 193 -11.23 7.50 20.22
CA ASN A 193 -11.44 8.55 21.21
C ASN A 193 -12.38 9.60 20.62
N GLY A 194 -13.66 9.52 21.00
CA GLY A 194 -14.72 10.26 20.30
C GLY A 194 -14.83 9.77 18.86
N ASP A 195 -14.58 10.65 17.89
CA ASP A 195 -14.58 10.30 16.46
C ASP A 195 -13.17 10.03 15.90
N THR A 196 -12.11 10.17 16.70
CA THR A 196 -10.71 10.13 16.23
C THR A 196 -10.04 8.81 16.58
N TYR A 197 -9.36 8.20 15.60
CA TYR A 197 -8.53 7.03 15.82
C TYR A 197 -7.18 7.43 16.42
N SER A 198 -6.76 6.69 17.43
CA SER A 198 -5.44 6.80 18.04
C SER A 198 -4.77 5.43 18.12
N VAL A 199 -3.46 5.38 17.91
CA VAL A 199 -2.70 4.14 18.06
C VAL A 199 -2.25 4.03 19.51
N ARG A 200 -2.51 2.88 20.15
CA ARG A 200 -2.07 2.60 21.51
C ARG A 200 -0.54 2.52 21.54
N ALA A 201 0.08 3.17 22.51
CA ALA A 201 1.49 2.95 22.78
C ALA A 201 1.69 1.48 23.17
N ARG A 202 2.58 0.79 22.45
CA ARG A 202 3.07 -0.53 22.86
C ARG A 202 4.11 -0.38 23.96
#